data_AF-A0A699X9G1-F1
#
_entry.id   AF-A0A699X9G1-F1
#
_cell.length_a   1.000
_cell.length_b   1.000
_cell.length_c   1.000
_cell.angle_alpha   90.00
_cell.angle_beta   90.00
_cell.angle_gamma   90.00
#
_symmetry.space_group_name_H-M   'P 1'
#
loop_
_entity.id
_entity.type
_entity.pdbx_description
1 polymer ?
#
loop_
_entity_poly.entity_id
_entity_poly.type
_entity_poly.pdbx_seq_one_letter_code
_entity_poly.pdbx_strand_id
1 'polypeptide(L)' 'TPKVQFLGHVINSEGIHVDPAKIESIKDWVSPKSPTEIRQFSGLAGYYRRFIKGFSKIAKPMTKLTQKKIKFE' A
#
# COMPACT_ATOMS: atom_id res chain seq x y z
N THR A 1 -19.58 17.15 -8.42
CA THR A 1 -20.51 16.21 -7.75
C THR A 1 -20.15 16.10 -6.28
N PRO A 2 -21.13 15.86 -5.39
CA PRO A 2 -20.85 15.62 -3.97
C PRO A 2 -19.82 14.50 -3.80
N LYS A 3 -18.94 14.65 -2.80
CA LYS A 3 -17.91 13.67 -2.44
C LYS A 3 -17.90 13.49 -0.93
N VAL A 4 -17.65 12.26 -0.47
CA VAL A 4 -17.55 11.92 0.96
C VAL A 4 -16.23 11.21 1.22
N GLN A 5 -15.55 11.58 2.30
CA GLN A 5 -14.39 10.84 2.80
C GLN A 5 -14.86 9.78 3.79
N PHE A 6 -14.49 8.53 3.55
CA PHE A 6 -14.86 7.41 4.41
C PHE A 6 -13.79 6.33 4.38
N LEU A 7 -13.27 5.95 5.56
CA LEU A 7 -12.26 4.89 5.75
C LEU A 7 -11.02 5.02 4.84
N GLY A 8 -10.53 6.23 4.56
CA GLY A 8 -9.37 6.44 3.68
C GLY A 8 -9.68 6.36 2.18
N HIS A 9 -10.96 6.44 1.82
CA HIS A 9 -11.41 6.57 0.45
C HIS A 9 -12.21 7.85 0.23
N VAL A 10 -12.19 8.33 -1.02
CA VAL A 10 -13.10 9.37 -1.50
C VAL A 10 -14.17 8.69 -2.35
N ILE A 11 -15.43 8.86 -1.98
CA ILE A 11 -16.58 8.25 -2.66
C ILE A 11 -17.37 9.35 -3.36
N ASN A 12 -17.62 9.18 -4.66
CA ASN A 12 -18.42 10.08 -5.47
C ASN A 12 -19.26 9.27 -6.50
N SER A 13 -19.96 9.96 -7.39
CA SER A 13 -20.77 9.34 -8.45
C SER A 13 -19.97 8.49 -9.45
N GLU A 14 -18.67 8.70 -9.55
CA GLU A 14 -17.77 7.96 -10.45
C GLU A 14 -17.19 6.70 -9.79
N GLY A 15 -17.36 6.57 -8.48
CA GLY A 15 -16.99 5.37 -7.72
C GLY A 15 -16.17 5.67 -6.47
N ILE A 16 -15.29 4.72 -6.15
CA ILE A 16 -14.42 4.74 -4.97
C ILE A 16 -13.03 5.09 -5.45
N HIS A 17 -12.43 6.10 -4.83
CA HIS A 17 -11.07 6.57 -5.11
C HIS A 17 -10.22 6.46 -3.85
N VAL A 18 -8.91 6.36 -4.01
CA VAL A 18 -7.97 6.45 -2.88
C VAL A 18 -7.93 7.90 -2.42
N ASP A 19 -7.97 8.12 -1.10
CA ASP A 19 -7.75 9.46 -0.55
C ASP A 19 -6.32 9.95 -0.91
N PRO A 20 -6.18 11.10 -1.60
CA PRO A 20 -4.86 11.66 -1.94
C PRO A 20 -3.91 11.77 -0.74
N ALA A 21 -4.41 12.07 0.46
CA ALA A 21 -3.57 12.14 1.66
C ALA A 21 -2.89 10.79 1.99
N LYS A 22 -3.55 9.68 1.67
CA LYS A 22 -3.01 8.32 1.84
C LYS A 22 -1.98 7.99 0.77
N ILE A 23 -2.10 8.55 -0.43
CA ILE A 23 -1.09 8.42 -1.48
C ILE A 23 0.20 9.14 -1.06
N GLU A 24 0.10 10.37 -0.58
CA GLU A 24 1.27 11.14 -0.11
C GLU A 24 1.98 10.43 1.05
N SER A 25 1.22 9.91 2.02
CA SER A 25 1.80 9.13 3.14
C SER A 25 2.58 7.88 2.67
N ILE A 26 2.19 7.26 1.55
CA ILE A 26 2.91 6.11 0.98
C ILE A 26 4.13 6.57 0.19
N LYS A 27 4.07 7.71 -0.49
CA LYS A 27 5.20 8.29 -1.23
C LYS A 27 6.33 8.72 -0.30
N ASP A 28 5.98 9.31 0.84
CA ASP A 28 6.94 9.79 1.85
C ASP A 28 7.43 8.67 2.79
N TRP A 29 6.96 7.44 2.57
CA TRP A 29 7.33 6.31 3.42
C TRP A 29 8.83 6.00 3.26
N VAL A 30 9.56 6.06 4.38
CA VAL A 30 11.01 5.77 4.42
C VAL A 30 11.26 4.30 4.06
N SER A 31 12.28 4.04 3.25
CA SER A 31 12.65 2.68 2.83
C SER A 31 12.76 1.73 4.05
N PRO A 32 11.99 0.62 4.07
CA PRO A 32 12.02 -0.34 5.18
C PRO A 32 13.42 -0.90 5.42
N LYS A 33 13.81 -1.01 6.68
CA LYS A 33 15.11 -1.55 7.12
C LYS A 33 15.01 -2.90 7.82
N SER A 34 13.81 -3.49 7.85
CA SER A 34 13.59 -4.79 8.47
C SER A 34 12.42 -5.55 7.81
N PRO A 35 12.39 -6.90 7.92
CA PRO A 35 11.23 -7.68 7.49
C PRO A 35 9.92 -7.26 8.16
N THR A 36 9.98 -6.73 9.39
CA THR A 36 8.80 -6.24 10.11
C THR A 36 8.26 -4.96 9.47
N GLU A 37 9.14 -4.00 9.16
CA GLU A 37 8.75 -2.78 8.44
C GLU A 37 8.23 -3.08 7.03
N ILE A 38 8.80 -4.08 6.34
CA ILE A 38 8.24 -4.54 5.05
C ILE A 38 6.82 -5.07 5.21
N ARG A 39 6.54 -5.84 6.26
CA ARG A 39 5.17 -6.33 6.53
C ARG A 39 4.21 -5.18 6.81
N GLN A 40 4.64 -4.18 7.57
CA GLN A 40 3.84 -2.98 7.85
C GLN A 40 3.51 -2.21 6.56
N PHE A 41 4.53 -1.92 5.75
CA PHE A 41 4.36 -1.26 4.46
C PHE A 41 3.46 -2.08 3.53
N SER A 42 3.72 -3.38 3.40
CA SER A 42 2.95 -4.29 2.54
C SER A 42 1.49 -4.40 2.99
N GLY A 43 1.22 -4.33 4.30
CA GLY A 43 -0.14 -4.29 4.84
C GLY A 43 -0.88 -3.03 4.41
N LEU A 44 -0.26 -1.86 4.55
CA LEU A 44 -0.83 -0.58 4.12
C LEU A 44 -1.05 -0.54 2.59
N ALA A 45 -0.03 -0.90 1.81
CA ALA A 45 -0.13 -0.95 0.36
C ALA A 45 -1.17 -1.99 -0.11
N GLY A 46 -1.29 -3.09 0.64
CA GLY A 46 -2.28 -4.14 0.42
C GLY A 46 -3.73 -3.66 0.57
N TYR A 47 -3.98 -2.70 1.46
CA TYR A 47 -5.32 -2.09 1.63
C TYR A 47 -5.79 -1.41 0.33
N TYR A 48 -4.88 -0.77 -0.41
CA TYR A 48 -5.17 -0.08 -1.66
C TYR A 48 -4.89 -0.92 -2.92
N ARG A 49 -4.63 -2.23 -2.79
CA ARG A 49 -4.20 -3.10 -3.91
C ARG A 49 -5.13 -3.08 -5.13
N ARG A 50 -6.44 -2.84 -4.94
CA ARG A 50 -7.44 -2.78 -6.02
C ARG A 50 -7.17 -1.64 -7.01
N PHE A 51 -6.46 -0.60 -6.58
CA PHE A 51 -6.11 0.56 -7.39
C PHE A 51 -4.72 0.45 -8.05
N ILE A 52 -3.97 -0.62 -7.76
CA ILE A 52 -2.60 -0.82 -8.23
C ILE A 52 -2.58 -1.97 -9.23
N LYS A 53 -2.53 -1.64 -10.52
CA LYS A 53 -2.46 -2.64 -11.59
C LYS A 53 -1.22 -3.52 -11.42
N GLY A 54 -1.43 -4.84 -11.31
CA GLY A 54 -0.34 -5.78 -11.14
C GLY A 54 0.31 -5.79 -9.75
N PHE A 55 -0.39 -5.32 -8.70
CA PHE A 55 0.12 -5.25 -7.32
C PHE A 55 0.92 -6.47 -6.88
N SER A 56 0.40 -7.69 -7.10
CA SER A 56 1.09 -8.93 -6.69
C SER A 56 2.47 -9.09 -7.34
N LYS A 57 2.63 -8.70 -8.61
CA LYS A 57 3.93 -8.75 -9.31
C LYS A 57 4.92 -7.75 -8.69
N ILE A 58 4.45 -6.56 -8.35
CA ILE A 58 5.25 -5.48 -7.72
C ILE A 58 5.64 -5.84 -6.29
N ALA A 59 4.72 -6.46 -5.53
CA ALA A 59 4.93 -6.83 -4.13
C ALA A 59 5.73 -8.12 -3.93
N LYS A 60 5.98 -8.89 -5.00
CA LYS A 60 6.73 -10.14 -4.97
C LYS A 60 8.14 -10.03 -4.34
N PRO A 61 9.01 -9.07 -4.73
CA PRO A 61 10.33 -8.91 -4.09
C PRO A 61 10.22 -8.65 -2.58
N MET A 62 9.30 -7.78 -2.16
CA MET A 62 9.05 -7.49 -0.74
C MET A 62 8.57 -8.74 0.01
N THR A 63 7.68 -9.52 -0.60
CA THR A 63 7.20 -10.78 0.00
C THR A 63 8.35 -11.76 0.23
N LYS A 64 9.29 -11.86 -0.72
CA LYS A 64 10.50 -12.69 -0.58
C LYS A 64 11.34 -12.27 0.64
N LEU A 65 11.53 -10.97 0.85
CA LEU A 65 12.29 -10.41 1.98
C LEU A 65 11.67 -10.69 3.35
N THR A 66 10.44 -11.19 3.43
CA THR A 66 9.75 -11.52 4.69
C THR A 66 9.77 -13.01 5.06
N GLN A 67 10.36 -13.86 4.22
CA GLN A 67 10.37 -15.31 4.42
C GLN A 67 11.40 -15.73 5.48
N LYS A 68 11.07 -16.76 6.29
CA LYS A 68 11.86 -17.22 7.46
C LYS A 68 13.32 -17.65 7.18
N LYS A 69 13.75 -17.73 5.92
CA LYS A 69 15.10 -18.15 5.51
C LYS A 69 15.80 -17.14 4.59
N ILE A 70 15.21 -15.98 4.36
CA ILE A 70 15.81 -14.92 3.57
C ILE A 70 16.41 -13.91 4.55
N LYS A 71 17.71 -13.67 4.44
CA LYS A 71 18.36 -12.59 5.18
C LYS A 71 17.92 -11.26 4.56
N PHE A 72 17.52 -10.34 5.42
CA PHE A 72 17.31 -8.95 5.03
C PHE A 72 18.68 -8.29 4.99
N GLU A 73 19.09 -7.83 3.80
CA GLU A 73 20.37 -7.14 3.58
C GLU A 73 20.13 -5.68 3.24
#